data_AF-A0A536R9X1-F1
#
_entry.id   AF-A0A536R9X1-F1
#
_cell.length_a   1.000
_cell.length_b   1.000
_cell.length_c   1.000
_cell.angle_alpha   90.00
_cell.angle_beta   90.00
_cell.angle_gamma   90.00
#
_symmetry.space_group_name_H-M   'P 1'
#
loop_
_entity.id
_entity.type
_entity.pdbx_description
1 polymer ?
#
loop_
_entity_poly.entity_id
_entity_poly.type
_entity_poly.pdbx_seq_one_letter_code
_entity_poly.pdbx_strand_id
1 'polypeptide(L)'
;MALALAGCQFGSSPRAVPSVAQLGTDLNCPKTDHAFEDPQAGWGFCYPANWRYLERSQSIASPAGLDLTFDITYVPPTPLPCANPTVSAASPARPASSPCPGDFANMIISTYERGSAPDLATWLQANLTNAQHGDSIRWGNALQAQKLGDGRRVALTAHHVVIMDLHPGLLDLETEMSARLGTWKFSF
;
A
#
# COMPACT_ATOMS: atom_id res chain seq x y z
N MET A 1 -6.32 -44.10 -21.39
CA MET A 1 -6.14 -42.65 -21.64
C MET A 1 -7.07 -41.94 -20.66
N ALA A 2 -6.56 -41.50 -19.52
CA ALA A 2 -7.35 -40.85 -18.47
C ALA A 2 -6.84 -39.41 -18.33
N LEU A 3 -7.72 -38.44 -18.59
CA LEU A 3 -7.43 -37.01 -18.44
C LEU A 3 -7.34 -36.68 -16.95
N ALA A 4 -6.15 -36.32 -16.48
CA ALA A 4 -5.97 -35.75 -15.16
C ALA A 4 -6.52 -34.32 -15.16
N LEU A 5 -7.63 -34.11 -14.45
CA LEU A 5 -8.11 -32.78 -14.09
C LEU A 5 -7.12 -32.19 -13.08
N ALA A 6 -6.21 -31.33 -13.56
CA ALA A 6 -5.41 -30.48 -12.71
C ALA A 6 -6.35 -29.44 -12.07
N GLY A 7 -6.85 -29.74 -10.86
CA GLY A 7 -7.52 -28.76 -10.03
C GLY A 7 -6.54 -27.65 -9.67
N CYS A 8 -6.96 -26.39 -9.87
CA CYS A 8 -6.24 -25.24 -9.35
C CYS A 8 -6.14 -25.39 -7.82
N GLN A 9 -4.98 -25.79 -7.32
CA GLN A 9 -4.68 -25.64 -5.91
C GLN A 9 -4.57 -24.14 -5.64
N PHE A 10 -5.62 -23.56 -5.06
CA PHE A 10 -5.49 -22.29 -4.36
C PHE A 10 -4.43 -22.51 -3.29
N GLY A 11 -3.24 -21.95 -3.51
CA GLY A 11 -2.12 -22.03 -2.59
C GLY A 11 -2.54 -21.43 -1.25
N SER A 12 -2.90 -22.28 -0.31
CA SER A 12 -3.06 -21.94 1.09
C SER A 12 -1.67 -21.74 1.67
N SER A 13 -1.14 -20.51 1.57
CA SER A 13 -0.18 -20.02 2.56
C SER A 13 -1.00 -19.36 3.67
N PRO A 14 -1.26 -20.04 4.80
CA PRO A 14 -1.95 -19.42 5.91
C PRO A 14 -0.95 -18.52 6.62
N ARG A 15 -0.69 -17.31 6.09
CA ARG A 15 -0.35 -16.23 7.00
C ARG A 15 -1.57 -16.06 7.88
N ALA A 16 -1.43 -16.32 9.17
CA ALA A 16 -2.41 -15.87 10.13
C ALA A 16 -2.41 -14.34 10.02
N VAL A 17 -3.37 -13.78 9.28
CA VAL A 17 -3.58 -12.33 9.23
C VAL A 17 -3.83 -11.93 10.68
N PRO A 18 -2.92 -11.21 11.35
CA PRO A 18 -3.19 -10.81 12.71
C PRO A 18 -4.41 -9.90 12.65
N SER A 19 -5.50 -10.32 13.29
CA SER A 19 -6.76 -9.57 13.38
C SER A 19 -6.63 -8.27 14.18
N VAL A 20 -5.41 -7.92 14.61
CA VAL A 20 -5.07 -6.67 15.26
C VAL A 20 -3.68 -6.28 14.77
N ALA A 21 -3.59 -5.19 14.00
CA ALA A 21 -2.33 -4.53 13.74
C ALA A 21 -1.61 -4.27 15.07
N GLN A 22 -0.37 -4.75 15.20
CA GLN A 22 0.41 -4.42 16.37
C GLN A 22 0.75 -2.94 16.25
N LEU A 23 0.27 -2.14 17.21
CA LEU A 23 0.66 -0.74 17.34
C LEU A 23 2.17 -0.70 17.46
N GLY A 24 2.83 -0.35 16.37
CA GLY A 24 4.26 -0.13 16.32
C GLY A 24 4.66 0.92 17.33
N THR A 25 5.51 0.57 18.30
CA THR A 25 6.00 1.53 19.30
C THR A 25 7.11 2.42 18.75
N ASP A 26 7.65 2.09 17.58
CA ASP A 26 8.84 2.72 17.01
C ASP A 26 8.52 3.74 15.90
N LEU A 27 7.25 3.86 15.50
CA LEU A 27 6.84 4.86 14.51
C LEU A 27 6.58 6.20 15.21
N ASN A 28 7.30 7.23 14.79
CA ASN A 28 7.08 8.60 15.23
C ASN A 28 5.87 9.21 14.52
N CYS A 29 4.67 8.74 14.87
CA CYS A 29 3.44 9.24 14.27
C CYS A 29 3.06 10.64 14.79
N PRO A 30 2.56 11.52 13.90
CA PRO A 30 1.83 12.70 14.33
C PRO A 30 0.72 12.34 15.33
N LYS A 31 0.41 13.25 16.26
CA LYS A 31 -0.63 13.00 17.29
C LYS A 31 -2.02 12.69 16.73
N THR A 32 -2.29 13.10 15.49
CA THR A 32 -3.55 12.91 14.77
C THR A 32 -3.61 11.60 14.00
N ASP A 33 -2.54 10.80 14.06
CA ASP A 33 -2.38 9.60 13.26
C ASP A 33 -2.31 8.36 14.15
N HIS A 34 -2.42 7.21 13.50
CA HIS A 34 -2.25 5.90 14.09
C HIS A 34 -1.06 5.18 13.44
N ALA A 35 -0.40 4.34 14.22
CA ALA A 35 0.68 3.49 13.75
C ALA A 35 0.14 2.16 13.22
N PHE A 36 0.66 1.73 12.07
CA PHE A 36 0.54 0.37 11.56
C PHE A 36 1.93 -0.23 11.45
N GLU A 37 2.13 -1.44 11.98
CA GLU A 37 3.30 -2.26 11.70
C GLU A 37 2.86 -3.69 11.37
N ASP A 38 3.47 -4.27 10.33
CA ASP A 38 3.48 -5.71 10.11
C ASP A 38 4.93 -6.20 10.21
N PRO A 39 5.33 -6.78 11.35
CA PRO A 39 6.67 -7.33 11.55
C PRO A 39 7.02 -8.43 10.55
N GLN A 40 6.03 -9.16 10.03
CA GLN A 40 6.27 -10.20 9.04
C GLN A 40 6.50 -9.59 7.66
N ALA A 41 5.81 -8.50 7.33
CA ALA A 41 6.10 -7.74 6.12
C ALA A 41 7.30 -6.82 6.26
N GLY A 42 7.88 -6.66 7.46
CA GLY A 42 9.13 -5.92 7.70
C GLY A 42 9.03 -4.41 7.48
N TRP A 43 7.83 -3.85 7.61
CA TRP A 43 7.63 -2.41 7.56
C TRP A 43 6.41 -1.94 8.35
N GLY A 44 6.37 -0.63 8.58
CA GLY A 44 5.24 0.07 9.15
C GLY A 44 5.15 1.52 8.71
N PHE A 45 3.99 2.13 8.92
CA PHE A 45 3.70 3.51 8.55
C PHE A 45 2.64 4.14 9.45
N CYS A 46 2.59 5.47 9.47
CA CYS A 46 1.53 6.21 10.12
C CYS A 46 0.41 6.52 9.13
N TYR A 47 -0.84 6.52 9.60
CA TYR A 47 -2.03 6.80 8.79
C TYR A 47 -3.04 7.67 9.55
N PRO A 48 -3.93 8.39 8.86
CA PRO A 48 -4.94 9.24 9.50
C PRO A 48 -5.80 8.47 10.52
N ALA A 49 -6.02 9.04 11.71
CA ALA A 49 -6.84 8.40 12.76
C ALA A 49 -8.33 8.21 12.37
N ASN A 50 -8.79 8.92 11.35
CA ASN A 50 -10.14 8.81 10.81
C ASN A 50 -10.26 7.72 9.73
N TRP A 51 -9.27 6.84 9.58
CA TRP A 51 -9.34 5.68 8.69
C TRP A 51 -9.58 4.41 9.48
N ARG A 52 -10.35 3.51 8.87
CA ARG A 52 -10.38 2.09 9.19
C ARG A 52 -9.94 1.33 7.95
N TYR A 53 -9.27 0.19 8.13
CA TYR A 53 -8.91 -0.68 7.02
C TYR A 53 -9.21 -2.13 7.35
N LEU A 54 -9.49 -2.89 6.30
CA LEU A 54 -9.38 -4.34 6.28
C LEU A 54 -8.12 -4.70 5.48
N GLU A 55 -7.27 -5.54 6.05
CA GLU A 55 -6.05 -6.03 5.40
C GLU A 55 -6.31 -7.39 4.76
N ARG A 56 -5.79 -7.58 3.54
CA ARG A 56 -5.76 -8.87 2.84
C ARG A 56 -4.35 -9.13 2.32
N SER A 57 -3.84 -10.35 2.55
CA SER A 57 -2.51 -10.76 2.11
C SER A 57 -2.57 -11.75 0.95
N GLN A 58 -1.61 -11.64 0.04
CA GLN A 58 -1.43 -12.55 -1.08
C GLN A 58 0.06 -12.78 -1.33
N SER A 59 0.49 -14.04 -1.43
CA SER A 59 1.87 -14.35 -1.83
C SER A 59 2.04 -14.25 -3.34
N ILE A 60 3.22 -13.79 -3.76
CA ILE A 60 3.61 -13.65 -5.15
C ILE A 60 4.74 -14.63 -5.41
N ALA A 61 4.60 -15.47 -6.45
CA ALA A 61 5.57 -16.52 -6.74
C ALA A 61 6.77 -16.02 -7.57
N SER A 62 6.59 -14.98 -8.40
CA SER A 62 7.65 -14.50 -9.30
C SER A 62 7.47 -13.03 -9.69
N PRO A 63 8.40 -12.13 -9.30
CA PRO A 63 9.43 -12.36 -8.28
C PRO A 63 8.77 -12.74 -6.93
N ALA A 64 9.49 -13.52 -6.11
CA ALA A 64 8.98 -13.91 -4.81
C ALA A 64 8.67 -12.67 -3.97
N GLY A 65 7.47 -12.61 -3.41
CA GLY A 65 7.01 -11.44 -2.70
C GLY A 65 5.69 -11.63 -1.99
N LEU A 66 5.18 -10.50 -1.49
CA LEU A 66 3.96 -10.39 -0.71
C LEU A 66 3.23 -9.12 -1.11
N ASP A 67 1.96 -9.25 -1.45
CA ASP A 67 1.03 -8.12 -1.56
C ASP A 67 0.18 -8.03 -0.29
N LEU A 68 0.14 -6.85 0.31
CA LEU A 68 -0.86 -6.47 1.31
C LEU A 68 -1.79 -5.42 0.71
N THR A 69 -3.07 -5.77 0.58
CA THR A 69 -4.14 -4.84 0.18
C THR A 69 -4.83 -4.29 1.41
N PHE A 70 -4.97 -2.97 1.45
CA PHE A 70 -5.71 -2.23 2.47
C PHE A 70 -6.97 -1.66 1.84
N ASP A 71 -8.11 -2.22 2.25
CA ASP A 71 -9.44 -1.74 1.90
C ASP A 71 -9.78 -0.60 2.90
N ILE A 72 -9.54 0.66 2.53
CA ILE A 72 -9.58 1.82 3.46
C ILE A 72 -10.94 2.52 3.39
N THR A 73 -11.53 2.76 4.57
CA THR A 73 -12.78 3.50 4.74
C THR A 73 -12.59 4.70 5.65
N TYR A 74 -13.15 5.85 5.27
CA TYR A 74 -13.19 7.03 6.13
C TYR A 74 -14.28 6.91 7.21
N VAL A 75 -13.87 7.02 8.46
CA VAL A 75 -14.70 6.92 9.67
C VAL A 75 -14.35 8.09 10.60
N PRO A 76 -15.06 9.23 10.49
CA PRO A 76 -14.80 10.38 11.36
C PRO A 76 -15.27 10.12 12.80
N PRO A 77 -14.69 10.81 13.80
CA PRO A 77 -15.11 10.67 15.20
C PRO A 77 -16.59 10.98 15.44
N THR A 78 -17.15 11.90 14.65
CA THR A 78 -18.58 12.22 14.65
C THR A 78 -19.10 12.11 13.23
N PRO A 79 -19.90 11.08 12.90
CA PRO A 79 -20.48 10.93 11.57
C PRO A 79 -21.47 12.06 11.31
N LEU A 80 -21.09 12.98 10.42
CA LEU A 80 -22.02 13.95 9.85
C LEU A 80 -22.44 13.45 8.47
N PRO A 81 -23.74 13.32 8.18
CA PRO A 81 -24.19 12.93 6.87
C PRO A 81 -23.69 13.93 5.85
N CYS A 82 -23.12 13.42 4.75
CA CYS A 82 -22.73 14.30 3.66
C CYS A 82 -23.94 14.94 3.02
N ALA A 83 -23.74 16.15 2.49
CA ALA A 83 -24.70 16.73 1.57
C ALA A 83 -24.84 15.76 0.39
N ASN A 84 -26.05 15.25 0.15
CA ASN A 84 -26.31 14.34 -0.97
C ASN A 84 -25.83 15.01 -2.27
N PRO A 85 -24.80 14.46 -2.94
CA PRO A 85 -24.50 14.92 -4.28
C PRO A 85 -25.68 14.53 -5.15
N THR A 86 -26.28 15.49 -5.85
CA THR A 86 -27.18 15.19 -6.97
C THR A 86 -26.34 14.43 -7.98
N VAL A 87 -26.56 13.10 -8.05
CA VAL A 87 -25.71 12.17 -8.78
C VAL A 87 -25.82 12.45 -10.28
N SER A 88 -24.82 13.09 -10.87
CA SER A 88 -24.61 13.05 -12.33
C SER A 88 -23.69 11.87 -12.63
N ALA A 89 -24.29 10.79 -13.14
CA ALA A 89 -23.69 9.45 -13.31
C ALA A 89 -22.65 9.33 -14.44
N ALA A 90 -21.83 10.35 -14.72
CA ALA A 90 -21.00 10.38 -15.93
C ALA A 90 -19.54 10.85 -15.72
N SER A 91 -18.98 10.78 -14.53
CA SER A 91 -17.57 11.13 -14.32
C SER A 91 -16.84 10.08 -13.45
N PRO A 92 -15.57 9.77 -13.76
CA PRO A 92 -14.76 8.93 -12.88
C PRO A 92 -14.80 9.51 -11.47
N ALA A 93 -14.90 8.64 -10.46
CA ALA A 93 -14.94 9.02 -9.06
C ALA A 93 -13.69 9.87 -8.74
N ARG A 94 -13.88 11.18 -8.62
CA ARG A 94 -12.84 12.11 -8.20
C ARG A 94 -12.89 12.21 -6.67
N PRO A 95 -11.75 12.21 -5.97
CA PRO A 95 -11.74 12.48 -4.55
C PRO A 95 -12.47 13.79 -4.26
N ALA A 96 -13.40 13.77 -3.30
CA ALA A 96 -14.06 14.97 -2.84
C ALA A 96 -13.05 15.90 -2.15
N SER A 97 -13.32 17.21 -2.13
CA SER A 97 -12.50 18.17 -1.35
C SER A 97 -12.52 17.88 0.15
N SER A 98 -13.47 17.07 0.62
CA SER A 98 -13.51 16.51 1.96
C SER A 98 -14.22 15.16 1.90
N PRO A 99 -13.67 14.10 2.53
CA PRO A 99 -14.26 12.76 2.48
C PRO A 99 -15.56 12.68 3.27
N CYS A 100 -16.48 11.87 2.79
CA CYS A 100 -17.73 11.51 3.43
C CYS A 100 -17.59 10.26 4.28
N PRO A 101 -18.32 10.13 5.42
CA PRO A 101 -18.36 8.88 6.17
C PRO A 101 -18.70 7.70 5.25
N GLY A 102 -17.84 6.69 5.22
CA GLY A 102 -18.00 5.52 4.35
C GLY A 102 -17.31 5.64 2.98
N ASP A 103 -16.74 6.79 2.63
CA ASP A 103 -15.90 6.89 1.43
C ASP A 103 -14.75 5.89 1.49
N PHE A 104 -14.44 5.34 0.32
CA PHE A 104 -13.62 4.15 0.18
C PHE A 104 -12.53 4.33 -0.88
N ALA A 105 -11.37 3.72 -0.63
CA ALA A 105 -10.30 3.55 -1.60
C ALA A 105 -9.41 2.35 -1.24
N ASN A 106 -8.60 1.88 -2.19
CA ASN A 106 -7.67 0.77 -1.98
C ASN A 106 -6.23 1.25 -2.06
N MET A 107 -5.41 0.71 -1.16
CA MET A 107 -3.95 0.82 -1.22
C MET A 107 -3.35 -0.57 -1.27
N ILE A 108 -2.38 -0.80 -2.15
CA ILE A 108 -1.64 -2.06 -2.23
C ILE A 108 -0.17 -1.78 -1.92
N ILE A 109 0.38 -2.54 -0.98
CA ILE A 109 1.81 -2.53 -0.67
C ILE A 109 2.39 -3.88 -1.08
N SER A 110 3.19 -3.87 -2.13
CA SER A 110 3.91 -5.04 -2.63
C SER A 110 5.32 -5.04 -2.10
N THR A 111 5.75 -6.15 -1.51
CA THR A 111 7.10 -6.35 -1.00
C THR A 111 7.76 -7.47 -1.78
N TYR A 112 8.88 -7.18 -2.43
CA TYR A 112 9.63 -8.13 -3.23
C TYR A 112 11.05 -8.28 -2.70
N GLU A 113 11.64 -9.45 -2.92
CA GLU A 113 13.07 -9.63 -2.70
C GLU A 113 13.88 -8.69 -3.61
N ARG A 114 14.88 -8.02 -3.03
CA ARG A 114 15.84 -7.22 -3.79
C ARG A 114 16.74 -8.11 -4.64
N GLY A 115 17.09 -9.29 -4.14
CA GLY A 115 18.08 -10.18 -4.74
C GLY A 115 19.45 -9.51 -4.86
N SER A 116 20.10 -9.66 -6.01
CA SER A 116 21.44 -9.10 -6.28
C SER A 116 21.42 -7.70 -6.89
N ALA A 117 20.26 -7.05 -7.00
CA ALA A 117 20.17 -5.74 -7.64
C ALA A 117 20.97 -4.67 -6.85
N PRO A 118 21.97 -4.01 -7.47
CA PRO A 118 22.81 -3.04 -6.76
C PRO A 118 22.07 -1.74 -6.46
N ASP A 119 21.09 -1.38 -7.28
CA ASP A 119 20.30 -0.17 -7.18
C ASP A 119 18.86 -0.39 -7.66
N LEU A 120 18.02 0.62 -7.45
CA LEU A 120 16.62 0.60 -7.78
C LEU A 120 16.40 0.53 -9.29
N ALA A 121 17.21 1.25 -10.08
CA ALA A 121 17.09 1.26 -11.53
C ALA A 121 17.30 -0.14 -12.13
N THR A 122 18.30 -0.87 -11.67
CA THR A 122 18.60 -2.24 -12.09
C THR A 122 17.46 -3.19 -11.71
N TRP A 123 16.92 -3.06 -10.49
CA TRP A 123 15.80 -3.89 -10.05
C TRP A 123 14.54 -3.63 -10.89
N LEU A 124 14.20 -2.35 -11.13
CA LEU A 124 13.04 -1.96 -11.93
C LEU A 124 13.15 -2.48 -13.36
N GLN A 125 14.32 -2.35 -13.99
CA GLN A 125 14.56 -2.85 -15.35
C GLN A 125 14.39 -4.37 -15.46
N ALA A 126 14.76 -5.12 -14.42
CA ALA A 126 14.66 -6.58 -14.41
C ALA A 126 13.24 -7.10 -14.09
N ASN A 127 12.46 -6.37 -13.29
CA ASN A 127 11.22 -6.91 -12.70
C ASN A 127 9.94 -6.19 -13.16
N LEU A 128 10.01 -4.94 -13.62
CA LEU A 128 8.84 -4.19 -14.06
C LEU A 128 8.88 -3.93 -15.56
N THR A 129 7.86 -4.41 -16.26
CA THR A 129 7.66 -4.11 -17.68
C THR A 129 7.31 -2.63 -17.82
N ASN A 130 8.02 -1.90 -18.69
CA ASN A 130 7.81 -0.46 -18.90
C ASN A 130 8.01 0.39 -17.63
N ALA A 131 9.02 0.09 -16.81
CA ALA A 131 9.40 0.98 -15.72
C ALA A 131 9.71 2.38 -16.25
N GLN A 132 8.73 3.29 -16.17
CA GLN A 132 8.92 4.69 -16.52
C GLN A 132 9.88 5.29 -15.49
N HIS A 133 10.85 6.08 -15.95
CA HIS A 133 11.69 6.85 -15.04
C HIS A 133 10.79 7.69 -14.12
N GLY A 134 11.08 7.61 -12.82
CA GLY A 134 10.37 8.33 -11.80
C GLY A 134 11.18 9.45 -11.17
N ASP A 135 10.49 10.36 -10.52
CA ASP A 135 11.13 11.39 -9.71
C ASP A 135 11.66 10.78 -8.42
N SER A 136 12.89 11.12 -8.04
CA SER A 136 13.43 10.68 -6.75
C SER A 136 12.63 11.31 -5.61
N ILE A 137 12.26 10.47 -4.64
CA ILE A 137 11.53 10.88 -3.43
C ILE A 137 12.27 10.42 -2.18
N ARG A 138 11.95 11.04 -1.05
CA ARG A 138 12.35 10.53 0.27
C ARG A 138 11.22 9.68 0.82
N TRP A 139 11.50 8.43 1.15
CA TRP A 139 10.52 7.50 1.72
C TRP A 139 11.13 6.75 2.89
N GLY A 140 10.70 7.10 4.10
CA GLY A 140 11.17 6.49 5.35
C GLY A 140 12.70 6.46 5.44
N ASN A 141 13.21 5.27 5.76
CA ASN A 141 14.63 4.92 5.79
C ASN A 141 15.09 4.10 4.56
N ALA A 142 14.41 4.20 3.41
CA ALA A 142 14.84 3.52 2.19
C ALA A 142 16.21 4.03 1.71
N LEU A 143 16.98 3.16 1.03
CA LEU A 143 18.26 3.51 0.41
C LEU A 143 18.06 4.39 -0.83
N GLN A 144 17.06 4.04 -1.64
CA GLN A 144 16.62 4.80 -2.80
C GLN A 144 15.10 4.71 -2.88
N ALA A 145 14.45 5.78 -3.32
CA ALA A 145 13.04 5.73 -3.63
C ALA A 145 12.69 6.64 -4.80
N GLN A 146 11.69 6.23 -5.57
CA GLN A 146 11.18 6.95 -6.74
C GLN A 146 9.65 6.91 -6.79
N LYS A 147 9.03 7.97 -7.31
CA LYS A 147 7.65 7.97 -7.77
C LYS A 147 7.63 7.79 -9.29
N LEU A 148 7.14 6.65 -9.75
CA LEU A 148 7.06 6.32 -11.18
C LEU A 148 6.01 7.17 -11.89
N GLY A 149 6.10 7.24 -13.22
CA GLY A 149 5.15 7.99 -14.06
C GLY A 149 3.70 7.48 -14.01
N ASP A 150 3.49 6.23 -13.55
CA ASP A 150 2.16 5.66 -13.33
C ASP A 150 1.57 5.97 -11.93
N GLY A 151 2.32 6.72 -11.10
CA GLY A 151 1.90 7.12 -9.75
C GLY A 151 2.37 6.18 -8.64
N ARG A 152 2.82 4.96 -8.97
CA ARG A 152 3.36 4.03 -7.97
C ARG A 152 4.63 4.59 -7.37
N ARG A 153 4.83 4.36 -6.09
CA ARG A 153 6.09 4.67 -5.40
C ARG A 153 6.85 3.39 -5.18
N VAL A 154 8.16 3.43 -5.38
CA VAL A 154 9.04 2.29 -5.19
C VAL A 154 10.19 2.68 -4.28
N ALA A 155 10.45 1.87 -3.25
CA ALA A 155 11.56 2.01 -2.32
C ALA A 155 12.46 0.78 -2.42
N LEU A 156 13.75 1.00 -2.61
CA LEU A 156 14.80 0.00 -2.44
C LEU A 156 15.32 0.06 -1.00
N THR A 157 15.33 -1.08 -0.31
CA THR A 157 15.90 -1.25 1.02
C THR A 157 17.17 -2.12 0.95
N ALA A 158 17.74 -2.49 2.10
CA ALA A 158 18.88 -3.39 2.14
C ALA A 158 18.54 -4.77 1.52
N HIS A 159 17.33 -5.28 1.78
CA HIS A 159 16.94 -6.65 1.44
C HIS A 159 15.75 -6.75 0.49
N HIS A 160 14.93 -5.70 0.40
CA HIS A 160 13.67 -5.74 -0.33
C HIS A 160 13.47 -4.54 -1.25
N VAL A 161 12.52 -4.68 -2.16
CA VAL A 161 11.89 -3.57 -2.89
C VAL A 161 10.43 -3.50 -2.48
N VAL A 162 9.99 -2.34 -2.03
CA VAL A 162 8.61 -2.08 -1.62
C VAL A 162 7.95 -1.16 -2.64
N ILE A 163 6.78 -1.55 -3.14
CA ILE A 163 5.96 -0.76 -4.06
C ILE A 163 4.67 -0.38 -3.36
N MET A 164 4.34 0.91 -3.34
CA MET A 164 3.05 1.41 -2.92
C MET A 164 2.25 1.86 -4.14
N ASP A 165 1.11 1.23 -4.33
CA ASP A 165 0.12 1.56 -5.35
C ASP A 165 -1.15 2.10 -4.70
N LEU A 166 -1.51 3.34 -5.05
CA LEU A 166 -2.65 4.07 -4.50
C LEU A 166 -3.73 4.12 -5.58
N HIS A 167 -4.76 3.31 -5.41
CA HIS A 167 -5.83 3.26 -6.41
C HIS A 167 -6.70 4.51 -6.28
N PRO A 168 -7.07 5.14 -7.42
CA PRO A 168 -8.05 6.21 -7.42
C PRO A 168 -9.36 5.76 -6.77
N GLY A 169 -9.94 6.62 -5.94
CA GLY A 169 -11.17 6.34 -5.22
C GLY A 169 -11.81 7.62 -4.70
N LEU A 170 -12.74 7.48 -3.76
CA LEU A 170 -13.41 8.62 -3.12
C LEU A 170 -12.51 9.30 -2.07
N LEU A 171 -11.49 8.58 -1.60
CA LEU A 171 -10.44 9.10 -0.71
C LEU A 171 -9.22 9.57 -1.50
N ASP A 172 -8.65 10.71 -1.10
CA ASP A 172 -7.38 11.19 -1.62
C ASP A 172 -6.20 10.52 -0.89
N LEU A 173 -6.02 9.22 -1.17
CA LEU A 173 -4.91 8.45 -0.60
C LEU A 173 -3.56 9.03 -1.02
N GLU A 174 -3.48 9.61 -2.22
CA GLU A 174 -2.27 10.20 -2.77
C GLU A 174 -1.76 11.35 -1.89
N THR A 175 -2.61 12.31 -1.54
CA THR A 175 -2.24 13.41 -0.64
C THR A 175 -1.92 12.89 0.76
N GLU A 176 -2.80 12.05 1.32
CA GLU A 176 -2.68 11.59 2.71
C GLU A 176 -1.41 10.75 2.94
N MET A 177 -1.08 9.85 2.00
CA MET A 177 0.12 9.01 2.12
C MET A 177 1.39 9.75 1.72
N SER A 178 1.33 10.70 0.79
CA SER A 178 2.49 11.55 0.45
C SER A 178 2.98 12.35 1.65
N ALA A 179 2.06 12.92 2.43
CA ALA A 179 2.38 13.66 3.65
C ALA A 179 3.08 12.79 4.71
N ARG A 180 2.92 11.47 4.63
CA ARG A 180 3.38 10.51 5.65
C ARG A 180 4.50 9.61 5.19
N LEU A 181 5.07 9.79 3.99
CA LEU A 181 6.20 9.01 3.51
C LEU A 181 7.39 9.02 4.48
N GLY A 182 7.63 10.14 5.18
CA GLY A 182 8.70 10.23 6.18
C GLY A 182 8.46 9.41 7.45
N THR A 183 7.24 8.94 7.69
CA THR A 183 6.89 8.12 8.86
C THR A 183 7.12 6.63 8.65
N TRP A 184 7.38 6.21 7.41
CA TRP A 184 7.62 4.80 7.11
C TRP A 184 8.92 4.32 7.73
N LYS A 185 8.91 3.08 8.21
CA LYS A 185 10.10 2.36 8.68
C LYS A 185 10.15 1.00 8.00
N PHE A 186 11.25 0.69 7.33
CA PHE A 186 11.60 -0.62 6.81
C PHE A 186 12.58 -1.27 7.79
N SER A 187 12.26 -2.46 8.28
CA SER A 187 12.97 -3.16 9.37
C SER A 187 13.58 -4.51 8.97
N PHE A 188 13.49 -4.87 7.69
CA PHE A 188 14.14 -6.06 7.13
C PHE A 188 15.65 -6.10 7.36
#